data_AF-A0A7S2M970-F1
#
_entry.id   AF-A0A7S2M970-F1
#
_cell.length_a   1.000
_cell.length_b   1.000
_cell.length_c   1.000
_cell.angle_alpha   90.00
_cell.angle_beta   90.00
_cell.angle_gamma   90.00
#
_symmetry.space_group_name_H-M   'P 1'
#
loop_
_entity.id
_entity.type
_entity.pdbx_description
1 polymer ?
#
loop_
_entity_poly.entity_id
_entity_poly.type
_entity_poly.pdbx_seq_one_letter_code
_entity_poly.pdbx_strand_id
1 'polypeptide(L)'
;GSGVASLWNPIAAFFLQAAVLFAIWGMLVATPARMFRFAASPSPGEAEAVLEGDLRNEAPTFPRQMLIEQASRRVMQISTETHVIVESSRLPGHYLDASVDPLDHGFKVRITKGDPLDGDWARFKMSRWGRSFASFESVRLPGHYLDASGERLLGFRSGRVKVRLSEVEGDASPASSIWATFHLHGAGGGPGVFHVESARLPRHYLNATGEKMLRGTRVCLAKENPAQGDWAKFSIQEVDPALGGGRPTITPVAFSAKESLGKRLRAVLGNQVWLWTAMAISLNCFVTSGISFLWQNTVENVWGFDNGWSYFLFIFST
;
A
#
# COMPACT_ATOMS: atom_id res chain seq x y z
N GLY A 1 -1.68 -50.02 6.86
CA GLY A 1 -2.66 -48.93 7.06
C GLY A 1 -2.14 -47.69 6.37
N SER A 2 -2.73 -47.32 5.23
CA SER A 2 -2.43 -46.09 4.50
C SER A 2 -3.74 -45.59 3.90
N GLY A 3 -4.61 -45.09 4.78
CA GLY A 3 -5.75 -44.28 4.38
C GLY A 3 -5.29 -42.84 4.15
N VAL A 4 -6.03 -42.13 3.30
CA VAL A 4 -5.88 -40.71 2.94
C VAL A 4 -4.86 -40.41 1.82
N ALA A 5 -5.12 -40.91 0.61
CA ALA A 5 -4.49 -40.37 -0.63
C ALA A 5 -5.43 -40.42 -1.85
N SER A 6 -6.73 -40.18 -1.65
CA SER A 6 -7.68 -39.97 -2.76
C SER A 6 -8.65 -38.88 -2.36
N LEU A 7 -8.24 -37.62 -2.54
CA LEU A 7 -9.14 -36.50 -2.24
C LEU A 7 -9.44 -35.62 -3.44
N TRP A 8 -8.76 -35.79 -4.58
CA TRP A 8 -9.16 -35.13 -5.82
C TRP A 8 -8.90 -36.04 -7.00
N ASN A 9 -9.98 -36.47 -7.66
CA ASN A 9 -9.89 -37.07 -8.99
C ASN A 9 -9.29 -35.99 -9.92
N PRO A 10 -8.12 -36.22 -10.54
CA PRO A 10 -7.47 -35.21 -11.39
C PRO A 10 -8.38 -34.71 -12.50
N ILE A 11 -9.33 -35.54 -12.95
CA ILE A 11 -10.37 -35.16 -13.91
C ILE A 11 -11.29 -34.08 -13.33
N ALA A 12 -11.73 -34.22 -12.07
CA ALA A 12 -12.60 -33.24 -11.42
C ALA A 12 -11.87 -31.90 -11.17
N ALA A 13 -10.59 -31.94 -10.80
CA ALA A 13 -9.77 -30.74 -10.67
C ALA A 13 -9.61 -30.00 -12.01
N PHE A 14 -9.44 -30.76 -13.11
CA PHE A 14 -9.37 -30.22 -14.46
C PHE A 14 -10.68 -29.54 -14.88
N PHE A 15 -11.83 -30.19 -14.70
CA PHE A 15 -13.13 -29.59 -15.01
C PHE A 15 -13.42 -28.35 -14.16
N LEU A 16 -13.03 -28.34 -12.89
CA LEU A 16 -13.18 -27.17 -12.03
C LEU A 16 -12.33 -26.00 -12.53
N GLN A 17 -11.08 -26.26 -12.92
CA GLN A 17 -10.19 -25.24 -13.48
C GLN A 17 -10.74 -24.67 -14.80
N ALA A 18 -11.22 -25.54 -15.70
CA ALA A 18 -11.85 -25.12 -16.95
C ALA A 18 -13.12 -24.28 -16.69
N ALA A 19 -13.98 -24.71 -15.77
CA ALA A 19 -15.21 -23.99 -15.42
C ALA A 19 -14.91 -22.59 -14.85
N VAL A 20 -13.89 -22.45 -14.00
CA VAL A 20 -13.47 -21.15 -13.45
C VAL A 20 -12.93 -20.24 -14.57
N LEU A 21 -12.13 -20.77 -15.49
CA LEU A 21 -11.63 -20.01 -16.64
C LEU A 21 -12.77 -19.53 -17.54
N PHE A 22 -13.73 -20.41 -17.87
CA PHE A 22 -14.91 -20.05 -18.65
C PHE A 22 -15.79 -19.00 -17.96
N ALA A 23 -15.95 -19.08 -16.64
CA ALA A 23 -16.72 -18.08 -15.89
C ALA A 23 -16.05 -16.70 -15.89
N ILE A 24 -14.71 -16.66 -15.75
CA ILE A 24 -13.93 -15.41 -15.83
C ILE A 24 -14.03 -14.83 -17.25
N TRP A 25 -13.91 -15.68 -18.27
CA TRP A 25 -14.03 -15.27 -19.65
C TRP A 25 -15.42 -14.74 -20.00
N GLY A 26 -16.48 -15.45 -19.59
CA GLY A 26 -17.86 -15.00 -19.77
C GLY A 26 -18.15 -13.67 -19.10
N MET A 27 -17.62 -13.44 -17.89
CA MET A 27 -17.70 -12.12 -17.24
C MET A 27 -17.00 -11.03 -18.07
N LEU A 28 -15.84 -11.31 -18.66
CA LEU A 28 -15.10 -10.34 -19.46
C LEU A 28 -15.81 -9.98 -20.77
N VAL A 29 -16.33 -10.97 -21.49
CA VAL A 29 -17.12 -10.75 -22.72
C VAL A 29 -18.40 -9.97 -22.42
N ALA A 30 -19.03 -10.23 -21.28
CA ALA A 30 -20.22 -9.50 -20.84
C ALA A 30 -19.89 -8.10 -20.28
N THR A 31 -18.62 -7.79 -19.99
CA THR A 31 -18.23 -6.48 -19.48
C THR A 31 -18.26 -5.46 -20.62
N PRO A 32 -19.01 -4.35 -20.52
CA PRO A 32 -19.13 -3.38 -21.61
C PRO A 32 -17.80 -2.72 -21.97
N ALA A 33 -17.51 -2.56 -23.27
CA ALA A 33 -16.31 -1.89 -23.82
C ALA A 33 -16.02 -0.52 -23.16
N ARG A 34 -17.06 0.21 -22.74
CA ARG A 34 -16.96 1.50 -22.03
C ARG A 34 -16.27 1.43 -20.66
N MET A 35 -16.22 0.26 -20.01
CA MET A 35 -15.44 0.06 -18.78
C MET A 35 -13.93 -0.10 -19.06
N PHE A 36 -13.55 -0.29 -20.33
CA PHE A 36 -12.16 -0.44 -20.79
C PHE A 36 -11.63 0.83 -21.47
N ARG A 37 -12.27 1.98 -21.22
CA ARG A 37 -11.74 3.26 -21.70
C ARG A 37 -10.51 3.60 -20.86
N PHE A 38 -9.33 3.34 -21.43
CA PHE A 38 -8.09 3.91 -20.95
C PHE A 38 -8.25 5.44 -20.99
N ALA A 39 -8.06 6.11 -19.85
CA ALA A 39 -7.96 7.56 -19.83
C ALA A 39 -6.86 7.93 -20.83
N ALA A 40 -7.25 8.59 -21.92
CA ALA A 40 -6.31 9.03 -22.94
C ALA A 40 -5.24 9.85 -22.22
N SER A 41 -3.97 9.48 -22.40
CA SER A 41 -2.88 10.34 -21.95
C SER A 41 -3.09 11.73 -22.55
N PRO A 42 -2.80 12.81 -21.81
CA PRO A 42 -2.88 14.16 -22.33
C PRO A 42 -2.15 14.24 -23.67
N SER A 43 -2.71 15.02 -24.59
CA SER A 43 -2.23 15.12 -25.96
C SER A 43 -0.73 15.42 -26.02
N PRO A 44 0.02 14.84 -26.98
CA PRO A 44 1.48 15.00 -27.08
C PRO A 44 1.97 16.45 -27.05
N GLY A 45 1.13 17.43 -27.42
CA GLY A 45 1.48 18.84 -27.45
C GLY A 45 1.67 19.53 -26.10
N GLU A 46 1.27 18.93 -24.97
CA GLU A 46 1.50 19.53 -23.63
C GLU A 46 2.72 18.93 -22.91
N ALA A 47 3.18 17.74 -23.31
CA ALA A 47 4.31 17.07 -22.68
C ALA A 47 5.69 17.50 -23.25
N GLU A 48 5.73 17.97 -24.51
CA GLU A 48 6.98 18.39 -25.15
C GLU A 48 7.51 19.74 -24.62
N ALA A 49 6.64 20.63 -24.13
CA ALA A 49 7.07 21.94 -23.62
C ALA A 49 7.77 21.88 -22.24
N VAL A 50 7.68 20.76 -21.53
CA VAL A 50 8.29 20.59 -20.19
C VAL A 50 9.60 19.78 -20.26
N LEU A 51 9.87 19.06 -21.35
CA LEU A 51 11.02 18.15 -21.43
C LEU A 51 12.28 18.74 -22.10
N GLU A 52 12.21 19.89 -22.76
CA GLU A 52 13.37 20.50 -23.44
C GLU A 52 14.34 21.26 -22.51
N GLY A 53 14.00 21.40 -21.22
CA GLY A 53 14.82 22.18 -20.27
C GLY A 53 15.99 21.45 -19.61
N ASP A 54 15.97 20.12 -19.49
CA ASP A 54 16.75 19.43 -18.44
C ASP A 54 17.65 18.27 -18.89
N LEU A 55 17.88 18.09 -20.20
CA LEU A 55 18.70 16.98 -20.71
C LEU A 55 20.03 17.44 -21.31
N ARG A 56 20.93 17.93 -20.45
CA ARG A 56 22.38 17.95 -20.73
C ARG A 56 23.12 17.28 -19.57
N ASN A 57 23.63 16.07 -19.82
CA ASN A 57 24.68 15.35 -19.07
C ASN A 57 24.29 14.21 -18.13
N GLU A 58 23.33 13.35 -18.49
CA GLU A 58 23.33 11.98 -17.95
C GLU A 58 23.23 10.94 -19.08
N ALA A 59 24.12 9.95 -19.03
CA ALA A 59 24.15 8.85 -19.98
C ALA A 59 22.84 8.05 -19.91
N PRO A 60 22.28 7.56 -21.02
CA PRO A 60 20.99 6.90 -21.02
C PRO A 60 21.06 5.57 -20.28
N THR A 61 20.58 5.54 -19.04
CA THR A 61 20.24 4.31 -18.32
C THR A 61 19.17 3.55 -19.11
N PHE A 62 19.42 2.25 -19.32
CA PHE A 62 18.63 1.38 -20.19
C PHE A 62 17.09 1.46 -19.94
N PRO A 63 16.25 1.40 -21.00
CA PRO A 63 14.78 1.48 -20.90
C PRO A 63 14.13 0.48 -19.93
N ARG A 64 14.78 -0.67 -19.68
CA ARG A 64 14.28 -1.70 -18.75
C ARG A 64 14.28 -1.27 -17.29
N GLN A 65 15.32 -0.56 -16.84
CA GLN A 65 15.37 -0.09 -15.45
C GLN A 65 14.32 1.01 -15.21
N MET A 66 14.14 1.90 -16.19
CA MET A 66 13.13 2.95 -16.13
C MET A 66 11.70 2.37 -16.10
N LEU A 67 11.42 1.32 -16.87
CA LEU A 67 10.11 0.63 -16.84
C LEU A 67 9.88 -0.14 -15.53
N ILE A 68 10.91 -0.80 -14.98
CA ILE A 68 10.82 -1.48 -13.68
C ILE A 68 10.60 -0.46 -12.56
N GLU A 69 11.26 0.70 -12.63
CA GLU A 69 11.12 1.76 -11.65
C GLU A 69 9.79 2.51 -11.78
N GLN A 70 9.29 2.76 -13.00
CA GLN A 70 7.95 3.29 -13.20
C GLN A 70 6.86 2.29 -12.78
N ALA A 71 7.05 1.00 -13.07
CA ALA A 71 6.12 -0.04 -12.63
C ALA A 71 6.15 -0.22 -11.11
N SER A 72 7.33 -0.17 -10.48
CA SER A 72 7.44 -0.24 -9.02
C SER A 72 6.84 1.01 -8.37
N ARG A 73 7.08 2.22 -8.92
CA ARG A 73 6.42 3.46 -8.49
C ARG A 73 4.90 3.34 -8.60
N ARG A 74 4.35 2.89 -9.73
CA ARG A 74 2.90 2.72 -9.93
C ARG A 74 2.27 1.64 -9.06
N VAL A 75 2.98 0.54 -8.80
CA VAL A 75 2.55 -0.51 -7.87
C VAL A 75 2.64 -0.03 -6.42
N MET A 76 3.62 0.82 -6.09
CA MET A 76 3.68 1.50 -4.80
C MET A 76 2.62 2.61 -4.65
N GLN A 77 2.09 3.13 -5.75
CA GLN A 77 1.10 4.21 -5.79
C GLN A 77 -0.33 3.74 -5.57
N ILE A 78 -0.60 2.43 -5.43
CA ILE A 78 -1.86 1.96 -4.84
C ILE A 78 -1.76 2.16 -3.32
N SER A 79 -1.61 3.42 -2.89
CA SER A 79 -1.66 3.78 -1.49
C SER A 79 -3.12 3.85 -1.08
N THR A 80 -3.48 3.03 -0.10
CA THR A 80 -4.73 3.25 0.61
C THR A 80 -4.51 4.42 1.56
N GLU A 81 -5.10 5.56 1.23
CA GLU A 81 -5.16 6.71 2.13
C GLU A 81 -6.28 6.47 3.14
N THR A 82 -5.92 6.46 4.42
CA THR A 82 -6.87 6.25 5.52
C THR A 82 -6.65 7.34 6.55
N HIS A 83 -7.73 7.88 7.12
CA HIS A 83 -7.60 8.84 8.20
C HIS A 83 -7.36 8.08 9.49
N VAL A 84 -6.34 8.46 10.25
CA VAL A 84 -5.96 7.77 11.48
C VAL A 84 -5.68 8.74 12.62
N ILE A 85 -5.76 8.19 13.82
CA ILE A 85 -5.23 8.78 15.06
C ILE A 85 -4.18 7.81 15.63
N VAL A 86 -3.18 8.37 16.31
CA VAL A 86 -2.08 7.59 16.89
C VAL A 86 -2.08 7.81 18.39
N GLU A 87 -2.57 6.83 19.14
CA GLU A 87 -2.70 6.88 20.60
C GLU A 87 -1.49 6.21 21.28
N SER A 88 -1.02 6.76 22.40
CA SER A 88 0.01 6.12 23.21
C SER A 88 -0.57 4.91 23.96
N SER A 89 0.02 3.72 23.78
CA SER A 89 -0.43 2.53 24.53
C SER A 89 -0.14 2.61 26.02
N ARG A 90 0.86 3.40 26.43
CA ARG A 90 1.20 3.62 27.84
C ARG A 90 0.31 4.65 28.52
N LEU A 91 -0.17 5.64 27.77
CA LEU A 91 -1.00 6.73 28.27
C LEU A 91 -2.32 6.77 27.51
N PRO A 92 -3.28 5.88 27.84
CA PRO A 92 -4.60 5.89 27.20
C PRO A 92 -5.27 7.27 27.29
N GLY A 93 -5.99 7.65 26.24
CA GLY A 93 -6.56 8.98 26.05
C GLY A 93 -5.52 10.06 25.75
N HIS A 94 -4.28 9.69 25.40
CA HIS A 94 -3.27 10.63 24.92
C HIS A 94 -2.82 10.29 23.51
N TYR A 95 -2.79 11.31 22.66
CA TYR A 95 -2.66 11.15 21.21
C TYR A 95 -1.44 11.91 20.70
N LEU A 96 -0.85 11.40 19.61
CA LEU A 96 0.14 12.09 18.82
C LEU A 96 -0.51 13.32 18.20
N ASP A 97 0.03 14.48 18.52
CA ASP A 97 -0.58 15.76 18.26
C ASP A 97 0.51 16.76 17.87
N ALA A 98 0.25 17.56 16.85
CA ALA A 98 1.15 18.62 16.45
C ALA A 98 0.73 19.95 17.09
N SER A 99 1.70 20.68 17.64
CA SER A 99 1.39 21.96 18.26
C SER A 99 1.27 23.07 17.22
N VAL A 100 0.41 24.04 17.53
CA VAL A 100 0.26 25.30 16.80
C VAL A 100 1.58 26.10 16.73
N ASP A 101 2.46 25.93 17.73
CA ASP A 101 3.74 26.62 17.80
C ASP A 101 4.66 26.17 16.64
N PRO A 102 4.97 27.05 15.66
CA PRO A 102 5.94 26.74 14.63
C PRO A 102 7.35 26.66 15.24
N LEU A 103 8.20 25.87 14.61
CA LEU A 103 9.65 25.80 14.78
C LEU A 103 10.30 26.23 13.46
N ASP A 104 11.60 26.51 13.49
CA ASP A 104 12.39 26.99 12.34
C ASP A 104 12.24 26.14 11.07
N HIS A 105 11.80 24.90 11.20
CA HIS A 105 11.69 23.92 10.12
C HIS A 105 10.46 23.00 10.29
N GLY A 106 9.32 23.53 10.71
CA GLY A 106 8.06 22.79 10.81
C GLY A 106 7.38 22.88 12.18
N PHE A 107 6.54 21.92 12.54
CA PHE A 107 5.74 21.96 13.77
C PHE A 107 6.19 20.91 14.78
N LYS A 108 6.09 21.24 16.07
CA LYS A 108 6.51 20.33 17.15
C LYS A 108 5.45 19.26 17.38
N VAL A 109 5.87 18.00 17.35
CA VAL A 109 5.01 16.84 17.64
C VAL A 109 5.15 16.44 19.11
N ARG A 110 4.01 16.16 19.76
CA ARG A 110 3.88 15.84 21.19
C ARG A 110 2.82 14.76 21.40
N ILE A 111 2.78 14.19 22.60
CA ILE A 111 1.66 13.40 23.10
C ILE A 111 0.85 14.28 24.05
N THR A 112 -0.41 14.55 23.72
CA THR A 112 -1.32 15.41 24.47
C THR A 112 -2.56 14.64 24.90
N LYS A 113 -3.18 15.04 26.02
CA LYS A 113 -4.44 14.46 26.50
C LYS A 113 -5.61 15.26 25.90
N GLY A 114 -6.63 14.59 25.37
CA GLY A 114 -7.79 15.28 24.80
C GLY A 114 -8.72 14.34 24.03
N ASP A 115 -9.74 14.91 23.36
CA ASP A 115 -10.50 14.19 22.33
C ASP A 115 -9.75 14.38 21.00
N PRO A 116 -9.28 13.32 20.33
CA PRO A 116 -8.53 13.45 19.08
C PRO A 116 -9.41 13.93 17.91
N LEU A 117 -10.73 13.99 18.11
CA LEU A 117 -11.68 14.56 17.17
C LEU A 117 -11.94 16.05 17.41
N ASP A 118 -11.50 16.59 18.55
CA ASP A 118 -11.61 18.01 18.87
C ASP A 118 -10.48 18.78 18.18
N GLY A 119 -10.72 19.10 16.91
CA GLY A 119 -9.74 19.70 16.00
C GLY A 119 -9.10 18.68 15.04
N ASP A 120 -8.09 19.14 14.31
CA ASP A 120 -7.48 18.35 13.23
C ASP A 120 -6.01 17.99 13.49
N TRP A 121 -5.42 18.46 14.60
CA TRP A 121 -3.98 18.34 14.87
C TRP A 121 -3.53 16.92 15.28
N ALA A 122 -4.43 16.13 15.86
CA ALA A 122 -4.20 14.73 16.21
C ALA A 122 -4.59 13.74 15.10
N ARG A 123 -5.05 14.23 13.94
CA ARG A 123 -5.53 13.42 12.82
C ARG A 123 -4.53 13.44 11.68
N PHE A 124 -4.24 12.25 11.16
CA PHE A 124 -3.29 12.08 10.07
C PHE A 124 -3.94 11.32 8.92
N LYS A 125 -3.58 11.66 7.67
CA LYS A 125 -3.77 10.74 6.56
C LYS A 125 -2.58 9.80 6.54
N MET A 126 -2.86 8.52 6.73
CA MET A 126 -1.88 7.47 6.62
C MET A 126 -1.90 6.91 5.20
N SER A 127 -0.81 7.10 4.49
CA SER A 127 -0.58 6.47 3.18
C SER A 127 0.28 5.24 3.41
N ARG A 128 -0.22 4.08 2.97
CA ARG A 128 0.48 2.80 3.16
C ARG A 128 1.00 2.26 1.84
N TRP A 129 2.20 1.68 1.88
CA TRP A 129 2.77 0.96 0.75
C TRP A 129 3.46 -0.34 1.20
N GLY A 130 3.34 -1.37 0.38
CA GLY A 130 3.76 -2.71 0.77
C GLY A 130 3.05 -3.20 2.04
N ARG A 131 3.71 -4.09 2.78
CA ARG A 131 3.10 -4.71 3.99
C ARG A 131 3.30 -3.91 5.26
N SER A 132 4.36 -3.10 5.33
CA SER A 132 4.84 -2.53 6.59
C SER A 132 5.20 -1.06 6.52
N PHE A 133 5.20 -0.42 5.35
CA PHE A 133 5.61 0.98 5.26
C PHE A 133 4.42 1.92 5.31
N ALA A 134 4.59 3.04 5.99
CA ALA A 134 3.60 4.10 6.07
C ALA A 134 4.26 5.48 6.19
N SER A 135 3.56 6.49 5.70
CA SER A 135 3.77 7.90 6.02
C SER A 135 2.52 8.45 6.71
N PHE A 136 2.69 9.52 7.47
CA PHE A 136 1.60 10.18 8.19
C PHE A 136 1.60 11.66 7.80
N GLU A 137 0.67 12.05 6.94
CA GLU A 137 0.41 13.44 6.58
C GLU A 137 -0.53 14.08 7.59
N SER A 138 -0.31 15.33 7.98
CA SER A 138 -1.25 16.08 8.80
C SER A 138 -2.55 16.37 8.04
N VAL A 139 -3.70 16.08 8.66
CA VAL A 139 -5.00 16.51 8.11
C VAL A 139 -5.15 18.03 8.21
N ARG A 140 -4.62 18.63 9.27
CA ARG A 140 -4.68 20.08 9.49
C ARG A 140 -3.82 20.87 8.50
N LEU A 141 -2.66 20.32 8.16
CA LEU A 141 -1.65 20.95 7.32
C LEU A 141 -1.29 20.00 6.17
N PRO A 142 -2.10 19.97 5.09
CA PRO A 142 -1.78 19.19 3.90
C PRO A 142 -0.37 19.52 3.38
N GLY A 143 0.33 18.51 2.87
CA GLY A 143 1.74 18.59 2.46
C GLY A 143 2.75 18.46 3.62
N HIS A 144 2.30 18.48 4.88
CA HIS A 144 3.19 18.30 6.03
C HIS A 144 3.13 16.88 6.57
N TYR A 145 4.30 16.25 6.70
CA TYR A 145 4.42 14.86 7.11
C TYR A 145 5.16 14.72 8.43
N LEU A 146 4.83 13.66 9.16
CA LEU A 146 5.61 13.22 10.31
C LEU A 146 7.02 12.87 9.83
N ASP A 147 8.00 13.64 10.29
CA ASP A 147 9.35 13.63 9.74
C ASP A 147 10.39 13.50 10.86
N ALA A 148 11.31 12.56 10.63
CA ALA A 148 12.45 12.25 11.47
C ALA A 148 13.73 13.03 11.12
N SER A 149 13.67 13.99 10.20
CA SER A 149 14.80 14.82 9.76
C SER A 149 15.25 15.85 10.81
N GLY A 150 14.54 15.93 11.94
CA GLY A 150 14.86 16.87 13.01
C GLY A 150 16.30 16.76 13.49
N GLU A 151 16.83 17.89 13.96
CA GLU A 151 18.19 17.99 14.46
C GLU A 151 18.48 16.86 15.47
N ARG A 152 19.64 16.20 15.30
CA ARG A 152 20.17 15.35 16.37
C ARG A 152 20.32 16.25 17.58
N LEU A 153 19.78 15.83 18.72
CA LEU A 153 19.87 16.61 19.95
C LEU A 153 21.33 16.65 20.42
N LEU A 154 22.10 17.60 19.87
CA LEU A 154 23.48 17.88 20.18
C LEU A 154 23.55 18.28 21.65
N GLY A 155 24.12 17.40 22.48
CA GLY A 155 24.23 17.59 23.93
C GLY A 155 23.82 16.36 24.73
N PHE A 156 23.01 15.46 24.17
CA PHE A 156 22.71 14.19 24.83
C PHE A 156 23.46 13.06 24.12
N ARG A 157 24.23 12.26 24.88
CA ARG A 157 24.73 10.93 24.45
C ARG A 157 23.61 9.95 24.04
N SER A 158 22.35 10.39 24.00
CA SER A 158 21.15 9.56 23.97
C SER A 158 20.77 9.03 22.59
N GLY A 159 21.46 9.43 21.51
CA GLY A 159 21.12 8.95 20.16
C GLY A 159 19.67 9.25 19.74
N ARG A 160 19.03 10.25 20.37
CA ARG A 160 17.64 10.63 20.12
C ARG A 160 17.55 11.64 18.98
N VAL A 161 16.57 11.45 18.11
CA VAL A 161 16.28 12.34 16.97
C VAL A 161 14.92 12.97 17.16
N LYS A 162 14.84 14.30 16.98
CA LYS A 162 13.57 15.03 17.13
C LYS A 162 12.64 14.66 15.98
N VAL A 163 11.38 14.38 16.31
CA VAL A 163 10.31 14.21 15.32
C VAL A 163 9.52 15.51 15.23
N ARG A 164 9.16 15.89 14.02
CA ARG A 164 8.41 17.10 13.69
C ARG A 164 7.38 16.82 12.61
N LEU A 165 6.49 17.77 12.36
CA LEU A 165 5.79 17.86 11.08
C LEU A 165 6.57 18.81 10.18
N SER A 166 7.08 18.36 9.05
CA SER A 166 7.69 19.24 8.05
C SER A 166 7.00 19.10 6.71
N GLU A 167 6.98 20.21 5.98
CA GLU A 167 6.60 20.21 4.57
C GLU A 167 7.61 19.39 3.77
N VAL A 168 7.10 18.54 2.88
CA VAL A 168 7.94 17.87 1.88
C VAL A 168 8.01 18.81 0.68
N GLU A 169 9.17 19.40 0.45
CA GLU A 169 9.36 20.45 -0.56
C GLU A 169 9.28 19.85 -1.98
N GLY A 170 8.33 20.34 -2.79
CA GLY A 170 8.14 20.02 -4.21
C GLY A 170 7.08 18.96 -4.53
N ASP A 171 6.89 18.65 -5.83
CA ASP A 171 6.02 17.56 -6.33
C ASP A 171 6.53 16.15 -5.98
N ALA A 172 7.58 16.08 -5.16
CA ALA A 172 8.19 14.86 -4.72
C ALA A 172 7.17 14.09 -3.86
N SER A 173 6.71 12.95 -4.39
CA SER A 173 5.83 12.04 -3.66
C SER A 173 6.35 11.82 -2.23
N PRO A 174 5.52 11.79 -1.18
CA PRO A 174 5.96 11.57 0.19
C PRO A 174 6.76 10.27 0.38
N ALA A 175 6.57 9.28 -0.51
CA ALA A 175 7.40 8.07 -0.56
C ALA A 175 8.88 8.33 -0.93
N SER A 176 9.19 9.50 -1.49
CA SER A 176 10.55 9.93 -1.84
C SER A 176 11.33 10.45 -0.64
N SER A 177 10.66 11.05 0.35
CA SER A 177 11.32 11.44 1.59
C SER A 177 11.41 10.24 2.53
N ILE A 178 12.56 9.57 2.48
CA ILE A 178 12.88 8.45 3.38
C ILE A 178 12.79 8.82 4.87
N TRP A 179 12.85 10.11 5.21
CA TRP A 179 12.70 10.61 6.58
C TRP A 179 11.26 10.69 7.06
N ALA A 180 10.30 10.81 6.13
CA ALA A 180 8.85 10.76 6.41
C ALA A 180 8.26 9.34 6.29
N THR A 181 9.13 8.35 6.09
CA THR A 181 8.76 6.95 5.92
C THR A 181 9.05 6.13 7.17
N PHE A 182 8.07 5.35 7.62
CA PHE A 182 8.19 4.49 8.79
C PHE A 182 7.81 3.04 8.48
N HIS A 183 8.50 2.10 9.13
CA HIS A 183 8.09 0.71 9.22
C HIS A 183 7.19 0.49 10.45
N LEU A 184 6.04 -0.13 10.23
CA LEU A 184 5.10 -0.52 11.26
C LEU A 184 5.31 -2.00 11.62
N HIS A 185 5.79 -2.25 12.83
CA HIS A 185 5.98 -3.59 13.36
C HIS A 185 4.91 -3.89 14.41
N GLY A 186 4.27 -5.05 14.34
CA GLY A 186 3.30 -5.45 15.38
C GLY A 186 3.98 -5.56 16.74
N ALA A 187 3.44 -4.87 17.76
CA ALA A 187 4.08 -4.75 19.07
C ALA A 187 3.53 -5.73 20.14
N GLY A 188 2.63 -6.64 19.74
CA GLY A 188 1.79 -7.36 20.71
C GLY A 188 0.82 -6.41 21.44
N GLY A 189 -0.05 -6.94 22.30
CA GLY A 189 -1.00 -6.13 23.06
C GLY A 189 -2.33 -5.84 22.37
N GLY A 190 -2.58 -6.40 21.19
CA GLY A 190 -3.87 -6.36 20.51
C GLY A 190 -3.77 -5.98 19.02
N PRO A 191 -4.89 -6.07 18.28
CA PRO A 191 -4.95 -5.53 16.92
C PRO A 191 -4.76 -4.00 16.97
N GLY A 192 -3.96 -3.45 16.04
CA GLY A 192 -3.76 -2.00 15.96
C GLY A 192 -2.58 -1.45 16.75
N VAL A 193 -1.83 -2.27 17.49
CA VAL A 193 -0.69 -1.80 18.29
C VAL A 193 0.63 -2.03 17.55
N PHE A 194 1.38 -0.96 17.31
CA PHE A 194 2.60 -0.96 16.52
C PHE A 194 3.78 -0.29 17.23
N HIS A 195 4.97 -0.78 16.89
CA HIS A 195 6.21 -0.03 16.96
C HIS A 195 6.42 0.67 15.62
N VAL A 196 6.64 1.98 15.67
CA VAL A 196 6.83 2.83 14.48
C VAL A 196 8.32 3.09 14.31
N GLU A 197 9.00 2.34 13.46
CA GLU A 197 10.44 2.46 13.19
C GLU A 197 10.70 3.42 12.03
N SER A 198 11.74 4.25 12.12
CA SER A 198 12.17 5.06 10.96
C SER A 198 12.81 4.18 9.88
N ALA A 199 12.38 4.35 8.63
CA ALA A 199 13.04 3.67 7.50
C ALA A 199 14.45 4.21 7.23
N ARG A 200 14.70 5.50 7.49
CA ARG A 200 16.02 6.11 7.34
C ARG A 200 16.98 5.72 8.45
N LEU A 201 16.47 5.53 9.67
CA LEU A 201 17.27 5.19 10.85
C LEU A 201 16.81 3.84 11.41
N PRO A 202 17.28 2.71 10.83
CA PRO A 202 16.93 1.39 11.33
C PRO A 202 17.20 1.27 12.83
N ARG A 203 16.32 0.56 13.53
CA ARG A 203 16.29 0.35 14.97
C ARG A 203 16.06 1.62 15.79
N HIS A 204 15.60 2.69 15.17
CA HIS A 204 15.14 3.89 15.88
C HIS A 204 13.62 3.95 15.80
N TYR A 205 12.98 3.85 16.95
CA TYR A 205 11.53 3.79 17.06
C TYR A 205 11.00 5.11 17.60
N LEU A 206 9.80 5.49 17.14
CA LEU A 206 9.01 6.54 17.73
C LEU A 206 8.82 6.21 19.21
N ASN A 207 9.05 7.21 20.04
CA ASN A 207 9.15 7.01 21.47
C ASN A 207 8.62 8.25 22.22
N ALA A 208 7.68 7.99 23.13
CA ALA A 208 7.07 8.98 23.99
C ALA A 208 7.74 9.09 25.38
N THR A 209 8.94 8.54 25.61
CA THR A 209 9.74 8.70 26.85
C THR A 209 10.22 10.14 27.11
N GLY A 210 9.76 11.12 26.32
CA GLY A 210 10.19 12.50 26.43
C GLY A 210 10.04 13.06 27.85
N GLU A 211 10.84 14.07 28.12
CA GLU A 211 10.68 14.94 29.28
C GLU A 211 9.22 15.43 29.36
N LYS A 212 8.59 15.29 30.54
CA LYS A 212 7.27 15.87 30.78
C LYS A 212 7.38 17.37 30.58
N MET A 213 6.78 17.89 29.52
CA MET A 213 6.66 19.32 29.33
C MET A 213 5.36 19.80 30.00
N LEU A 214 5.29 21.09 30.28
CA LEU A 214 4.08 21.74 30.82
C LEU A 214 2.81 21.45 29.99
N ARG A 215 2.95 21.15 28.69
CA ARG A 215 1.85 20.92 27.74
C ARG A 215 1.97 19.58 27.00
N GLY A 216 2.36 18.52 27.70
CA GLY A 216 2.40 17.15 27.15
C GLY A 216 3.80 16.56 27.08
N THR A 217 3.92 15.40 26.42
CA THR A 217 5.18 14.65 26.38
C THR A 217 5.83 14.79 25.02
N ARG A 218 7.13 15.10 24.97
CA ARG A 218 7.85 15.21 23.70
C ARG A 218 7.97 13.84 23.03
N VAL A 219 7.79 13.82 21.71
CA VAL A 219 8.05 12.62 20.90
C VAL A 219 9.41 12.75 20.23
N CYS A 220 10.16 11.66 20.24
CA CYS A 220 11.44 11.53 19.54
C CYS A 220 11.58 10.13 18.96
N LEU A 221 12.51 9.95 18.02
CA LEU A 221 13.04 8.64 17.72
C LEU A 221 14.15 8.30 18.71
N ALA A 222 14.12 7.10 19.27
CA ALA A 222 15.18 6.60 20.14
C ALA A 222 15.67 5.25 19.64
N LYS A 223 16.98 5.04 19.74
CA LYS A 223 17.61 3.73 19.54
C LYS A 223 17.34 2.86 20.76
N GLU A 224 16.19 2.21 20.78
CA GLU A 224 15.79 1.34 21.89
C GLU A 224 15.42 -0.05 21.36
N ASN A 225 15.55 -1.04 22.24
CA ASN A 225 14.94 -2.33 21.98
C ASN A 225 13.42 -2.15 22.16
N PRO A 226 12.59 -2.27 21.10
CA PRO A 226 11.16 -2.01 21.19
C PRO A 226 10.46 -2.93 22.20
N ALA A 227 11.06 -4.10 22.50
CA ALA A 227 10.56 -5.03 23.51
C ALA A 227 10.73 -4.53 24.97
N GLN A 228 11.57 -3.52 25.23
CA GLN A 228 11.93 -3.11 26.59
C GLN A 228 11.07 -1.98 27.18
N GLY A 229 10.04 -1.48 26.49
CA GLY A 229 9.17 -0.48 27.09
C GLY A 229 7.89 -0.16 26.32
N ASP A 230 6.83 0.17 27.06
CA ASP A 230 5.52 0.54 26.49
C ASP A 230 5.49 1.94 25.88
N TRP A 231 6.56 2.73 26.03
CA TRP A 231 6.65 4.08 25.47
C TRP A 231 6.83 4.13 23.96
N ALA A 232 7.28 3.02 23.36
CA ALA A 232 7.45 2.87 21.92
C ALA A 232 6.27 2.11 21.27
N LYS A 233 5.18 1.90 22.01
CA LYS A 233 3.96 1.24 21.54
C LYS A 233 2.87 2.27 21.30
N PHE A 234 2.33 2.27 20.09
CA PHE A 234 1.25 3.16 19.69
C PHE A 234 0.09 2.35 19.12
N SER A 235 -1.13 2.68 19.56
CA SER A 235 -2.35 2.18 18.96
C SER A 235 -2.72 3.10 17.82
N ILE A 236 -2.66 2.59 16.58
CA ILE A 236 -3.11 3.32 15.40
C ILE A 236 -4.56 2.91 15.14
N GLN A 237 -5.46 3.89 15.09
CA GLN A 237 -6.90 3.68 14.92
C GLN A 237 -7.39 4.45 13.70
N GLU A 238 -8.15 3.78 12.85
CA GLU A 238 -8.79 4.35 11.66
C GLU A 238 -10.02 5.14 12.07
N VAL A 239 -10.16 6.32 11.49
CA VAL A 239 -11.29 7.22 11.69
C VAL A 239 -12.16 7.13 10.45
N ASP A 240 -13.26 6.40 10.56
CA ASP A 240 -14.26 6.35 9.50
C ASP A 240 -15.07 7.65 9.53
N PRO A 241 -15.09 8.43 8.43
CA PRO A 241 -15.94 9.61 8.35
C PRO A 241 -17.39 9.14 8.45
N ALA A 242 -18.15 9.76 9.35
CA ALA A 242 -19.52 9.37 9.56
C ALA A 242 -20.35 9.59 8.29
N LEU A 243 -20.78 8.50 7.67
CA LEU A 243 -21.74 8.52 6.57
C LEU A 243 -23.08 9.03 7.13
N GLY A 244 -23.41 10.29 6.86
CA GLY A 244 -24.72 10.87 7.21
C GLY A 244 -24.76 11.73 8.49
N GLY A 245 -23.65 12.36 8.88
CA GLY A 245 -23.66 13.37 9.96
C GLY A 245 -23.63 12.81 11.39
N GLY A 246 -23.38 11.51 11.55
CA GLY A 246 -23.12 10.89 12.85
C GLY A 246 -21.75 11.28 13.44
N ARG A 247 -21.43 10.78 14.65
CA ARG A 247 -20.08 10.91 15.22
C ARG A 247 -19.12 9.96 14.47
N PRO A 248 -17.87 10.38 14.16
CA PRO A 248 -16.88 9.50 13.54
C PRO A 248 -16.70 8.23 14.36
N THR A 249 -16.60 7.08 13.67
CA THR A 249 -16.33 5.80 14.35
C THR A 249 -14.84 5.54 14.31
N ILE A 250 -14.29 5.19 15.46
CA ILE A 250 -12.87 4.89 15.62
C ILE A 250 -12.72 3.38 15.71
N THR A 251 -11.99 2.78 14.78
CA THR A 251 -11.71 1.34 14.79
C THR A 251 -10.21 1.08 14.83
N PRO A 252 -9.71 0.10 15.59
CA PRO A 252 -8.28 -0.20 15.60
C PRO A 252 -7.84 -0.62 14.20
N VAL A 253 -6.70 -0.11 13.73
CA VAL A 253 -6.09 -0.53 12.45
C VAL A 253 -5.58 -1.96 12.62
N ALA A 254 -6.48 -2.93 12.47
CA ALA A 254 -6.06 -4.31 12.39
C ALA A 254 -5.23 -4.44 11.10
N PHE A 255 -3.94 -4.76 11.23
CA PHE A 255 -3.20 -5.43 10.16
C PHE A 255 -3.79 -6.82 10.06
N SER A 256 -5.03 -6.87 9.58
CA SER A 256 -5.67 -8.10 9.28
C SER A 256 -4.81 -8.68 8.16
N ALA A 257 -4.13 -9.79 8.44
CA ALA A 257 -3.63 -10.66 7.38
C ALA A 257 -4.78 -11.06 6.43
N LYS A 258 -6.04 -10.90 6.89
CA LYS A 258 -7.26 -10.78 6.10
C LYS A 258 -7.66 -9.31 5.88
N GLU A 259 -6.80 -8.48 5.30
CA GLU A 259 -7.34 -7.61 4.25
C GLU A 259 -8.09 -8.58 3.38
N SER A 260 -9.43 -8.52 3.44
CA SER A 260 -10.27 -9.58 2.90
C SER A 260 -9.70 -9.91 1.53
N LEU A 261 -9.42 -11.19 1.25
CA LEU A 261 -8.87 -11.62 -0.02
C LEU A 261 -9.59 -10.89 -1.17
N GLY A 262 -10.90 -10.64 -1.02
CA GLY A 262 -11.72 -9.79 -1.87
C GLY A 262 -11.22 -8.35 -2.11
N LYS A 263 -10.77 -7.58 -1.11
CA LYS A 263 -10.19 -6.22 -1.32
C LYS A 263 -8.90 -6.29 -2.14
N ARG A 264 -8.00 -7.22 -1.83
CA ARG A 264 -6.74 -7.42 -2.59
C ARG A 264 -7.02 -7.90 -4.00
N LEU A 265 -7.90 -8.90 -4.13
CA LEU A 265 -8.34 -9.43 -5.41
C LEU A 265 -9.01 -8.33 -6.24
N ARG A 266 -9.88 -7.51 -5.64
CA ARG A 266 -10.52 -6.37 -6.31
C ARG A 266 -9.50 -5.32 -6.76
N ALA A 267 -8.47 -5.03 -5.96
CA ALA A 267 -7.40 -4.12 -6.36
C ALA A 267 -6.58 -4.68 -7.53
N VAL A 268 -6.23 -5.97 -7.48
CA VAL A 268 -5.51 -6.66 -8.55
C VAL A 268 -6.35 -6.75 -9.83
N LEU A 269 -7.62 -7.12 -9.72
CA LEU A 269 -8.58 -7.17 -10.83
C LEU A 269 -8.92 -5.77 -11.38
N GLY A 270 -8.81 -4.73 -10.55
CA GLY A 270 -8.96 -3.33 -10.98
C GLY A 270 -7.80 -2.83 -11.84
N ASN A 271 -6.63 -3.47 -11.76
CA ASN A 271 -5.49 -3.16 -12.62
C ASN A 271 -5.65 -3.85 -13.98
N GLN A 272 -6.22 -3.13 -14.94
CA GLN A 272 -6.51 -3.65 -16.29
C GLN A 272 -5.26 -4.18 -17.00
N VAL A 273 -4.11 -3.50 -16.87
CA VAL A 273 -2.85 -3.93 -17.51
C VAL A 273 -2.39 -5.28 -16.96
N TRP A 274 -2.44 -5.43 -15.64
CA TRP A 274 -2.09 -6.70 -14.99
C TRP A 274 -3.04 -7.82 -15.42
N LEU A 275 -4.35 -7.54 -15.44
CA LEU A 275 -5.37 -8.52 -15.84
C LEU A 275 -5.17 -9.00 -17.28
N TRP A 276 -4.99 -8.07 -18.22
CA TRP A 276 -4.70 -8.38 -19.62
C TRP A 276 -3.40 -9.17 -19.80
N THR A 277 -2.34 -8.79 -19.08
CA THR A 277 -1.06 -9.51 -19.15
C THR A 277 -1.20 -10.93 -18.62
N ALA A 278 -1.86 -11.09 -17.46
CA ALA A 278 -2.11 -12.40 -16.87
C ALA A 278 -2.98 -13.27 -17.79
N MET A 279 -3.99 -12.70 -18.44
CA MET A 279 -4.81 -13.38 -19.44
C MET A 279 -4.01 -13.79 -20.67
N ALA A 280 -3.22 -12.90 -21.25
CA ALA A 280 -2.42 -13.19 -22.44
C ALA A 280 -1.40 -14.30 -22.17
N ILE A 281 -0.76 -14.28 -21.00
CA ILE A 281 0.14 -15.35 -20.56
C ILE A 281 -0.64 -16.65 -20.35
N SER A 282 -1.79 -16.59 -19.69
CA SER A 282 -2.61 -17.78 -19.43
C SER A 282 -3.12 -18.41 -20.73
N LEU A 283 -3.57 -17.60 -21.69
CA LEU A 283 -4.00 -18.03 -23.01
C LEU A 283 -2.83 -18.65 -23.78
N ASN A 284 -1.66 -17.99 -23.78
CA ASN A 284 -0.48 -18.53 -24.45
C ASN A 284 -0.02 -19.86 -23.83
N CYS A 285 0.02 -19.96 -22.49
CA CYS A 285 0.29 -21.21 -21.79
C CYS A 285 -0.76 -22.28 -22.08
N PHE A 286 -2.03 -21.92 -22.23
CA PHE A 286 -3.11 -22.84 -22.54
C PHE A 286 -3.00 -23.36 -23.99
N VAL A 287 -2.81 -22.46 -24.97
CA VAL A 287 -2.59 -22.79 -26.39
C VAL A 287 -1.37 -23.69 -26.56
N THR A 288 -0.31 -23.45 -25.80
CA THR A 288 0.93 -24.25 -25.85
C THR A 288 0.90 -25.50 -24.97
N SER A 289 -0.11 -25.64 -24.10
CA SER A 289 -0.23 -26.83 -23.25
C SER A 289 -0.73 -28.04 -24.03
N GLY A 290 -0.42 -29.25 -23.56
CA GLY A 290 -0.97 -30.49 -24.12
C GLY A 290 -2.51 -30.58 -24.07
N ILE A 291 -3.19 -29.65 -23.38
CA ILE A 291 -4.65 -29.56 -23.36
C ILE A 291 -5.19 -29.09 -24.70
N SER A 292 -4.53 -28.14 -25.37
CA SER A 292 -4.92 -27.73 -26.73
C SER A 292 -4.76 -28.90 -27.69
N PHE A 293 -3.70 -29.69 -27.53
CA PHE A 293 -3.43 -30.89 -28.32
C PHE A 293 -4.44 -32.03 -28.07
N LEU A 294 -4.85 -32.23 -26.82
CA LEU A 294 -5.90 -33.18 -26.46
C LEU A 294 -7.27 -32.74 -26.99
N TRP A 295 -7.56 -31.43 -26.92
CA TRP A 295 -8.78 -30.85 -27.48
C TRP A 295 -8.83 -31.04 -29.00
N GLN A 296 -7.76 -30.67 -29.71
CA GLN A 296 -7.62 -30.88 -31.15
C GLN A 296 -7.83 -32.35 -31.51
N ASN A 297 -7.13 -33.27 -30.83
CA ASN A 297 -7.31 -34.70 -31.06
C ASN A 297 -8.74 -35.18 -30.77
N THR A 298 -9.39 -34.66 -29.74
CA THR A 298 -10.76 -35.07 -29.40
C THR A 298 -11.74 -34.57 -30.48
N VAL A 299 -11.58 -33.34 -30.94
CA VAL A 299 -12.42 -32.73 -31.97
C VAL A 299 -12.22 -33.42 -33.32
N GLU A 300 -10.96 -33.67 -33.73
CA GLU A 300 -10.66 -34.41 -34.96
C GLU A 300 -11.20 -35.84 -34.89
N ASN A 301 -10.94 -36.58 -33.81
CA ASN A 301 -11.31 -38.00 -33.74
C ASN A 301 -12.81 -38.24 -33.50
N VAL A 302 -13.49 -37.36 -32.76
CA VAL A 302 -14.91 -37.56 -32.43
C VAL A 302 -15.84 -36.86 -33.43
N TRP A 303 -15.44 -35.70 -33.96
CA TRP A 303 -16.31 -34.86 -34.80
C TRP A 303 -15.87 -34.83 -36.27
N GLY A 304 -14.66 -35.30 -36.59
CA GLY A 304 -14.17 -35.40 -37.96
C GLY A 304 -13.89 -34.05 -38.62
N PHE A 305 -13.73 -32.98 -37.84
CA PHE A 305 -13.35 -31.67 -38.38
C PHE A 305 -11.88 -31.68 -38.81
N ASP A 306 -11.57 -30.89 -39.83
CA ASP A 306 -10.19 -30.68 -40.25
C ASP A 306 -9.44 -29.79 -39.24
N ASN A 307 -8.11 -29.92 -39.25
CA ASN A 307 -7.23 -29.22 -38.31
C ASN A 307 -7.44 -27.69 -38.30
N GLY A 308 -7.79 -27.10 -39.45
CA GLY A 308 -8.05 -25.66 -39.58
C GLY A 308 -9.32 -25.23 -38.82
N TRP A 309 -10.43 -25.93 -39.02
CA TRP A 309 -11.67 -25.66 -38.29
C TRP A 309 -11.58 -26.01 -36.81
N SER A 310 -10.86 -27.07 -36.47
CA SER A 310 -10.61 -27.47 -35.08
C SER A 310 -9.88 -26.37 -34.31
N TYR A 311 -8.85 -25.77 -34.92
CA TYR A 311 -8.10 -24.66 -34.35
C TYR A 311 -8.92 -23.36 -34.31
N PHE A 312 -9.72 -23.08 -35.33
CA PHE A 312 -10.63 -21.93 -35.34
C PHE A 312 -11.70 -22.02 -34.25
N LEU A 313 -12.36 -23.18 -34.10
CA LEU A 313 -13.33 -23.43 -33.04
C LEU A 313 -12.68 -23.37 -31.65
N PHE A 314 -11.44 -23.84 -31.52
CA PHE A 314 -10.65 -23.70 -30.30
C PHE A 314 -10.41 -22.22 -29.96
N ILE A 315 -9.87 -21.43 -30.90
CA ILE A 315 -9.67 -19.97 -30.71
C ILE A 315 -10.98 -19.27 -30.39
N PHE A 316 -12.06 -19.59 -31.09
CA PHE A 316 -13.36 -18.95 -30.90
C PHE A 316 -14.01 -19.32 -29.55
N SER A 317 -13.68 -20.49 -29.01
CA SER A 317 -14.15 -20.94 -27.69
C SER A 317 -13.33 -20.37 -26.52
N THR A 318 -12.16 -19.80 -26.79
CA THR A 318 -11.20 -19.25 -25.80
C THR A 318 -11.08 -17.73 -25.86
#